data_AF-A0A1A8IC75-F1
#
_entry.id   AF-A0A1A8IC75-F1
#
_cell.length_a   1.000
_cell.length_b   1.000
_cell.length_c   1.000
_cell.angle_alpha   90.00
_cell.angle_beta   90.00
_cell.angle_gamma   90.00
#
_symmetry.space_group_name_H-M   'P 1'
#
loop_
_entity.id
_entity.type
_entity.pdbx_description
1 polymer ?
#
loop_
_entity_poly.entity_id
_entity_poly.type
_entity_poly.pdbx_seq_one_letter_code
_entity_poly.pdbx_strand_id
1 'polypeptide(L)'
;SIFNPAAGLNVTVRVKDFRTGLEVWSQPHTVHLWNAYKPSRPSRFSVLGSTEDSLVVSFSWYSSHDGRCRLRHRPNSTHMWTHVADSFPAPANHNLTYTIRNLLPFKVYSASVACRGTNGIWSDWSSDANGRTLDRSERPSFIRY
;
A
#
# COMPACT_ATOMS: atom_id res chain seq x y z
N SER A 1 12.39 -25.08 -9.80
CA SER A 1 11.23 -24.19 -9.99
C SER A 1 11.14 -23.86 -11.47
N ILE A 2 9.96 -24.01 -12.11
CA ILE A 2 9.73 -23.82 -13.57
C ILE A 2 9.12 -22.44 -13.88
N PHE A 3 8.91 -21.59 -12.87
CA PHE A 3 8.31 -20.27 -13.08
C PHE A 3 9.29 -19.33 -13.79
N ASN A 4 9.01 -19.01 -15.05
CA ASN A 4 9.69 -17.94 -15.77
C ASN A 4 8.87 -16.66 -15.63
N PRO A 5 9.23 -15.73 -14.72
CA PRO A 5 8.52 -14.46 -14.56
C PRO A 5 8.58 -13.62 -15.85
N ALA A 6 9.51 -13.93 -16.77
CA ALA A 6 9.66 -13.29 -18.06
C ALA A 6 8.70 -13.78 -19.15
N ALA A 7 7.85 -14.78 -18.87
CA ALA A 7 6.96 -15.33 -19.87
C ALA A 7 5.82 -14.37 -20.24
N GLY A 8 5.53 -14.30 -21.54
CA GLY A 8 4.28 -13.78 -22.08
C GLY A 8 3.31 -14.94 -22.31
N LEU A 9 2.08 -14.81 -21.81
CA LEU A 9 1.01 -15.81 -22.01
C LEU A 9 -0.11 -15.20 -22.84
N ASN A 10 -0.62 -15.95 -23.82
CA ASN A 10 -1.84 -15.58 -24.52
C ASN A 10 -3.03 -16.12 -23.75
N VAL A 11 -3.85 -15.21 -23.22
CA VAL A 11 -5.03 -15.53 -22.42
C VAL A 11 -6.28 -15.21 -23.24
N THR A 12 -7.23 -16.12 -23.26
CA THR A 12 -8.57 -15.91 -23.80
C THR A 12 -9.59 -16.10 -22.69
N VAL A 13 -10.70 -15.36 -22.79
CA VAL A 13 -11.84 -15.50 -21.89
C VAL A 13 -12.97 -16.16 -22.66
N ARG A 14 -13.58 -17.20 -22.07
CA ARG A 14 -14.79 -17.83 -22.56
C ARG A 14 -15.96 -17.49 -21.64
N VAL A 15 -17.06 -17.04 -22.23
CA VAL A 15 -18.33 -16.87 -21.52
C VAL A 15 -19.35 -17.83 -22.13
N LYS A 16 -20.10 -18.51 -21.26
CA LYS A 16 -21.19 -19.42 -21.65
C LYS A 16 -22.50 -18.96 -21.03
N ASP A 17 -23.52 -18.79 -21.86
CA ASP A 17 -24.89 -18.61 -21.40
C ASP A 17 -25.47 -19.97 -20.98
N PHE A 18 -25.85 -20.10 -19.71
CA PHE A 18 -26.40 -21.35 -19.17
C PHE A 18 -27.83 -21.66 -19.65
N ARG A 19 -28.58 -20.66 -20.10
CA ARG A 19 -29.97 -20.82 -20.56
C ARG A 19 -30.03 -21.23 -22.03
N THR A 20 -29.18 -20.62 -22.86
CA THR A 20 -29.16 -20.88 -24.32
C THR A 20 -28.07 -21.86 -24.74
N GLY A 21 -27.07 -22.09 -23.88
CA GLY A 21 -25.89 -22.90 -24.17
C GLY A 21 -24.87 -22.20 -25.05
N LEU A 22 -25.12 -20.96 -25.48
CA LEU A 22 -24.25 -20.21 -26.40
C LEU A 22 -22.93 -19.84 -25.73
N GLU A 23 -21.83 -20.05 -26.46
CA GLU A 23 -20.47 -19.75 -26.02
C GLU A 23 -19.84 -18.65 -26.88
N VAL A 24 -19.24 -17.66 -26.23
CA VAL A 24 -18.47 -16.60 -26.88
C VAL A 24 -17.07 -16.59 -26.32
N TRP A 25 -16.09 -16.49 -27.22
CA TRP A 25 -14.68 -16.37 -26.90
C TRP A 25 -14.19 -14.96 -27.18
N SER A 26 -13.34 -14.42 -26.31
CA SER A 26 -12.62 -13.20 -26.59
C SER A 26 -11.50 -13.43 -27.60
N GLN A 27 -11.02 -12.35 -28.21
CA GLN A 27 -9.72 -12.38 -28.88
C GLN A 27 -8.59 -12.68 -27.86
N PRO A 28 -7.51 -13.35 -28.26
CA PRO A 28 -6.35 -13.56 -27.40
C PRO A 28 -5.73 -12.24 -26.94
N HIS A 29 -5.41 -12.15 -25.66
CA HIS A 29 -4.68 -11.03 -25.08
C HIS A 29 -3.36 -11.51 -24.47
N THR A 30 -2.25 -10.93 -24.90
CA THR A 30 -0.92 -11.27 -24.40
C THR A 30 -0.67 -10.58 -23.06
N VAL A 31 -0.38 -11.37 -22.03
CA VAL A 31 -0.10 -10.92 -20.67
C VAL A 31 1.33 -11.27 -20.29
N HIS A 32 2.13 -10.27 -19.93
CA HIS A 32 3.43 -10.49 -19.31
C HIS A 32 3.26 -10.74 -17.81
N LEU A 33 3.78 -11.86 -17.31
CA LEU A 33 3.55 -12.29 -15.92
C LEU A 33 4.02 -11.27 -14.89
N TRP A 34 5.14 -10.57 -15.13
CA TRP A 34 5.64 -9.52 -14.25
C TRP A 34 4.71 -8.30 -14.13
N ASN A 35 3.85 -8.04 -15.14
CA ASN A 35 2.86 -6.95 -15.11
C ASN A 35 1.54 -7.38 -14.45
N ALA A 36 1.25 -8.69 -14.46
CA ALA A 36 0.01 -9.24 -13.92
C ALA A 36 0.13 -9.72 -12.47
N TYR A 37 1.32 -9.62 -11.87
CA TYR A 37 1.53 -9.97 -10.48
C TYR A 37 0.92 -8.92 -9.54
N LYS A 38 0.02 -9.36 -8.67
CA LYS A 38 -0.51 -8.58 -7.54
C LYS A 38 0.19 -9.06 -6.25
N PRO A 39 1.04 -8.23 -5.62
CA PRO A 39 1.73 -8.62 -4.40
C PRO A 39 0.80 -8.74 -3.20
N SER A 40 1.31 -9.41 -2.16
CA SER A 40 0.64 -9.47 -0.86
C SER A 40 0.49 -8.08 -0.24
N ARG A 41 -0.59 -7.91 0.51
CA ARG A 41 -0.83 -6.72 1.33
C ARG A 41 0.30 -6.56 2.36
N PRO A 42 0.80 -5.33 2.61
CA PRO A 42 1.73 -5.07 3.69
C PRO A 42 1.13 -5.45 5.05
N SER A 43 1.98 -5.98 5.93
CA SER A 43 1.60 -6.51 7.24
C SER A 43 2.22 -5.67 8.36
N ARG A 44 1.73 -5.86 9.60
CA ARG A 44 2.27 -5.19 10.80
C ARG A 44 2.30 -3.65 10.67
N PHE A 45 1.32 -3.07 9.98
CA PHE A 45 1.21 -1.62 9.85
C PHE A 45 0.83 -1.00 11.21
N SER A 46 1.67 -0.10 11.71
CA SER A 46 1.51 0.54 13.02
C SER A 46 2.04 1.97 13.03
N VAL A 47 1.60 2.76 14.02
CA VAL A 47 2.16 4.08 14.31
C VAL A 47 3.19 3.93 15.42
N LEU A 48 4.43 4.35 15.16
CA LEU A 48 5.56 4.28 16.11
C LEU A 48 5.68 5.54 16.98
N GLY A 49 5.27 6.69 16.46
CA GLY A 49 5.41 7.96 17.16
C GLY A 49 4.70 9.10 16.42
N SER A 50 4.59 10.24 17.08
CA SER A 50 3.86 11.40 16.60
C SER A 50 4.50 12.70 17.05
N THR A 51 4.39 13.74 16.23
CA THR A 51 4.64 15.15 16.60
C THR A 51 3.32 15.92 16.56
N GLU A 52 3.38 17.25 16.72
CA GLU A 52 2.22 18.13 16.51
C GLU A 52 1.66 18.04 15.09
N ASP A 53 2.49 17.69 14.10
CA ASP A 53 2.16 17.79 12.68
C ASP A 53 2.51 16.54 11.86
N SER A 54 2.92 15.45 12.52
CA SER A 54 3.37 14.25 11.82
C SER A 54 3.09 12.95 12.57
N LEU A 55 2.98 11.87 11.81
CA LEU A 55 2.93 10.49 12.31
C LEU A 55 4.05 9.67 11.68
N VAL A 56 4.83 8.98 12.51
CA VAL A 56 5.81 7.99 12.07
C VAL A 56 5.12 6.64 12.02
N VAL A 57 5.03 6.05 10.84
CA VAL A 57 4.40 4.74 10.62
C VAL A 57 5.44 3.69 10.25
N SER A 58 5.20 2.45 10.64
CA SER A 58 6.06 1.31 10.29
C SER A 58 5.24 0.13 9.77
N PHE A 59 5.83 -0.64 8.86
CA PHE A 59 5.21 -1.83 8.28
C PHE A 59 6.22 -2.81 7.70
N SER A 60 5.79 -4.05 7.53
CA SER A 60 6.57 -5.12 6.90
C SER A 60 5.95 -5.49 5.56
N TRP A 61 6.76 -5.52 4.52
CA TRP A 61 6.33 -6.00 3.20
C TRP A 61 7.37 -6.97 2.63
N TYR A 62 6.98 -8.23 2.50
CA TYR A 62 7.84 -9.27 1.94
C TYR A 62 7.69 -9.28 0.42
N SER A 63 8.78 -8.96 -0.26
CA SER A 63 8.89 -8.96 -1.72
C SER A 63 10.27 -9.51 -2.09
N SER A 64 10.32 -10.33 -3.14
CA SER A 64 11.60 -10.85 -3.66
C SER A 64 12.41 -9.81 -4.43
N HIS A 65 11.81 -8.67 -4.75
CA HIS A 65 12.42 -7.57 -5.48
C HIS A 65 12.05 -6.23 -4.87
N ASP A 66 12.86 -5.22 -5.16
CA ASP A 66 12.54 -3.84 -4.83
C ASP A 66 11.24 -3.40 -5.50
N GLY A 67 10.59 -2.45 -4.86
CA GLY A 67 9.30 -1.97 -5.31
C GLY A 67 9.04 -0.55 -4.85
N ARG A 68 7.74 -0.22 -4.83
CA ARG A 68 7.27 1.08 -4.35
C ARG A 68 6.05 0.89 -3.48
N CYS A 69 5.92 1.75 -2.47
CA CYS A 69 4.76 1.79 -1.60
C CYS A 69 4.08 3.15 -1.69
N ARG A 70 2.78 3.19 -1.47
CA ARG A 70 1.98 4.42 -1.37
C ARG A 70 1.23 4.42 -0.06
N LEU A 71 1.14 5.59 0.56
CA LEU A 71 0.45 5.81 1.82
C LEU A 71 -0.76 6.69 1.59
N ARG A 72 -1.83 6.40 2.33
CA ARG A 72 -2.97 7.27 2.48
C ARG A 72 -3.30 7.47 3.95
N HIS A 73 -3.84 8.62 4.28
CA HIS A 73 -4.31 8.95 5.62
C HIS A 73 -5.63 9.72 5.55
N ARG A 74 -6.36 9.74 6.65
CA ARG A 74 -7.54 10.57 6.84
C ARG A 74 -7.73 10.89 8.31
N PRO A 75 -8.24 12.08 8.66
CA PRO A 75 -8.81 12.28 9.98
C PRO A 75 -9.94 11.28 10.22
N ASN A 76 -10.03 10.68 11.42
CA ASN A 76 -11.08 9.71 11.74
C ASN A 76 -12.50 10.28 11.63
N SER A 77 -12.65 11.60 11.71
CA SER A 77 -13.91 12.31 11.54
C SER A 77 -14.38 12.39 10.08
N THR A 78 -13.60 11.88 9.12
CA THR A 78 -13.87 12.01 7.69
C THR A 78 -13.79 10.65 7.00
N HIS A 79 -14.53 10.51 5.90
CA HIS A 79 -14.45 9.32 5.05
C HIS A 79 -13.50 9.47 3.86
N MET A 80 -13.03 10.70 3.59
CA MET A 80 -12.16 11.00 2.46
C MET A 80 -10.69 10.70 2.78
N TRP A 81 -10.03 9.94 1.90
CA TRP A 81 -8.61 9.62 2.03
C TRP A 81 -7.74 10.62 1.28
N THR A 82 -6.68 11.07 1.92
CA THR A 82 -5.60 11.88 1.33
C THR A 82 -4.39 11.00 1.06
N HIS A 83 -3.83 11.09 -0.15
CA HIS A 83 -2.59 10.40 -0.51
C HIS A 83 -1.39 11.28 -0.13
N VAL A 84 -0.40 10.69 0.54
CA VAL A 84 0.73 11.45 1.12
C VAL A 84 1.70 11.96 0.05
N ALA A 85 1.86 11.22 -1.05
CA ALA A 85 2.66 11.58 -2.23
C ALA A 85 2.41 10.54 -3.35
N ASP A 86 3.03 10.78 -4.51
CA ASP A 86 3.38 9.69 -5.42
C ASP A 86 4.28 8.70 -4.68
N SER A 87 4.05 7.41 -4.92
CA SER A 87 4.68 6.30 -4.19
C SER A 87 6.19 6.48 -3.87
N PHE A 88 6.67 5.91 -2.78
CA PHE A 88 8.08 5.95 -2.36
C PHE A 88 8.77 4.58 -2.55
N PRO A 89 10.12 4.53 -2.71
CA PRO A 89 10.85 3.28 -2.85
C PRO A 89 10.69 2.36 -1.64
N ALA A 90 10.61 1.05 -1.91
CA ALA A 90 10.46 0.01 -0.90
C ALA A 90 11.47 -1.12 -1.19
N PRO A 91 12.62 -1.16 -0.50
CA PRO A 91 13.58 -2.25 -0.65
C PRO A 91 12.98 -3.59 -0.25
N ALA A 92 13.45 -4.66 -0.91
CA ALA A 92 13.03 -6.02 -0.64
C ALA A 92 13.25 -6.44 0.83
N ASN A 93 12.27 -7.16 1.40
CA ASN A 93 12.36 -7.87 2.68
C ASN A 93 12.73 -7.03 3.92
N HIS A 94 12.45 -5.73 3.91
CA HIS A 94 12.74 -4.83 5.03
C HIS A 94 11.48 -4.40 5.78
N ASN A 95 11.67 -4.07 7.07
CA ASN A 95 10.72 -3.24 7.78
C ASN A 95 10.92 -1.79 7.33
N LEU A 96 9.84 -1.17 6.92
CA LEU A 96 9.84 0.17 6.34
C LEU A 96 9.23 1.12 7.35
N THR A 97 9.80 2.32 7.40
CA THR A 97 9.33 3.40 8.27
C THR A 97 9.15 4.65 7.41
N TYR A 98 8.05 5.37 7.61
CA TYR A 98 7.73 6.57 6.85
C TYR A 98 7.12 7.62 7.78
N THR A 99 7.42 8.90 7.53
CA THR A 99 6.84 10.02 8.28
C THR A 99 5.79 10.72 7.44
N ILE A 100 4.52 10.59 7.82
CA ILE A 100 3.41 11.37 7.25
C ILE A 100 3.47 12.75 7.87
N ARG A 101 3.65 13.80 7.06
CA ARG A 101 3.85 15.20 7.50
C ARG A 101 2.65 16.07 7.18
N ASN A 102 2.71 17.33 7.63
CA ASN A 102 1.71 18.37 7.35
C ASN A 102 0.30 18.00 7.84
N LEU A 103 0.23 17.26 8.94
CA LEU A 103 -1.01 16.93 9.60
C LEU A 103 -1.43 18.06 10.54
N LEU A 104 -2.73 18.21 10.74
CA LEU A 104 -3.24 19.13 11.75
C LEU A 104 -2.95 18.60 13.17
N PRO A 105 -2.61 19.47 14.14
CA PRO A 105 -2.37 19.09 15.53
C PRO A 105 -3.64 18.64 16.25
N PHE A 106 -3.42 17.91 17.34
CA PHE A 106 -4.47 17.40 18.22
C PHE A 106 -5.58 16.62 17.50
N LYS A 107 -5.24 15.86 16.45
CA LYS A 107 -6.20 15.07 15.67
C LYS A 107 -5.80 13.61 15.58
N VAL A 108 -6.82 12.74 15.61
CA VAL A 108 -6.65 11.31 15.35
C VAL A 108 -6.78 11.06 13.86
N TYR A 109 -5.75 10.45 13.29
CA TYR A 109 -5.72 10.00 11.91
C TYR A 109 -5.75 8.48 11.84
N SER A 110 -6.39 7.97 10.80
CA SER A 110 -6.23 6.61 10.31
C SER A 110 -5.30 6.65 9.10
N ALA A 111 -4.39 5.70 9.01
CA ALA A 111 -3.46 5.55 7.90
C ALA A 111 -3.43 4.11 7.39
N SER A 112 -3.08 3.93 6.12
CA SER A 112 -2.90 2.61 5.50
C SER A 112 -1.90 2.68 4.34
N VAL A 113 -1.28 1.55 4.03
CA VAL A 113 -0.23 1.43 3.01
C VAL A 113 -0.55 0.33 1.99
N ALA A 114 -0.17 0.54 0.74
CA ALA A 114 -0.19 -0.47 -0.32
C ALA A 114 1.15 -0.44 -1.06
N CYS A 115 1.60 -1.57 -1.57
CA CYS A 115 2.89 -1.70 -2.23
C CYS A 115 2.77 -2.46 -3.56
N ARG A 116 3.73 -2.26 -4.45
CA ARG A 116 3.89 -3.01 -5.70
C ARG A 116 5.37 -3.25 -5.97
N GLY A 117 5.68 -4.26 -6.78
CA GLY A 117 7.04 -4.40 -7.34
C GLY A 117 7.40 -3.22 -8.25
N THR A 118 8.53 -3.30 -8.94
CA THR A 118 8.97 -2.26 -9.91
C THR A 118 7.84 -1.85 -10.87
N ASN A 119 7.10 -2.84 -11.38
CA ASN A 119 5.98 -2.68 -12.29
C ASN A 119 4.73 -3.43 -11.78
N GLY A 120 3.61 -3.25 -12.49
CA GLY A 120 2.40 -4.04 -12.26
C GLY A 120 1.43 -3.43 -11.25
N ILE A 121 0.67 -4.33 -10.61
CA ILE A 121 -0.54 -4.02 -9.87
C ILE A 121 -0.21 -3.72 -8.41
N TRP A 122 -0.91 -2.73 -7.84
CA TRP A 122 -0.85 -2.43 -6.40
C TRP A 122 -1.47 -3.58 -5.59
N SER A 123 -0.83 -3.93 -4.48
CA SER A 123 -1.45 -4.79 -3.47
C SER A 123 -2.69 -4.14 -2.86
N ASP A 124 -3.47 -4.93 -2.13
CA ASP A 124 -4.52 -4.39 -1.28
C ASP A 124 -3.92 -3.51 -0.18
N TRP A 125 -4.68 -2.50 0.23
CA TRP A 125 -4.31 -1.68 1.38
C TRP A 125 -4.18 -2.54 2.64
N SER A 126 -3.19 -2.22 3.47
CA SER A 126 -3.02 -2.78 4.81
C SER A 126 -4.26 -2.59 5.67
N SER A 127 -4.32 -3.28 6.80
CA SER A 127 -5.17 -2.84 7.89
C SER A 127 -4.84 -1.39 8.26
N ASP A 128 -5.87 -0.65 8.65
CA ASP A 128 -5.70 0.71 9.12
C ASP A 128 -4.97 0.72 10.47
N ALA A 129 -4.08 1.69 10.67
CA ALA A 129 -3.56 2.03 12.00
C ALA A 129 -3.94 3.46 12.35
N ASN A 130 -4.21 3.69 13.63
CA ASN A 130 -4.61 4.99 14.13
C ASN A 130 -3.47 5.63 14.92
N GLY A 131 -3.29 6.94 14.76
CA GLY A 131 -2.32 7.73 15.51
C GLY A 131 -2.88 9.11 15.80
N ARG A 132 -2.48 9.70 16.93
CA ARG A 132 -2.89 11.04 17.33
C ARG A 132 -1.71 11.99 17.21
N THR A 133 -1.89 13.11 16.51
CA THR A 133 -0.92 14.20 16.54
C THR A 133 -0.97 14.91 17.89
N LEU A 134 0.18 15.34 18.39
CA LEU A 134 0.29 16.01 19.68
C LEU A 134 -0.38 17.39 19.65
N ASP A 135 -0.68 17.91 20.84
CA ASP A 135 -1.01 19.34 20.97
C ASP A 135 0.28 20.17 20.82
N ARG A 136 0.15 21.40 20.32
CA ARG A 136 1.26 22.36 20.18
C ARG A 136 1.88 22.74 21.53
N SER A 137 1.11 22.61 22.61
CA SER A 137 1.56 22.81 23.98
C SER A 137 2.29 21.62 24.59
N GLU A 138 2.18 20.43 24.00
CA GLU A 138 2.83 19.20 24.47
C GLU A 138 4.15 18.97 23.74
N ARG A 139 5.14 19.83 23.99
CA ARG A 139 6.53 19.51 23.61
C ARG A 139 7.06 18.42 24.54
N PRO A 140 7.67 17.33 24.04
CA PRO A 140 8.42 16.43 24.92
C PRO A 140 9.58 17.23 25.52
N SER A 141 9.56 17.39 26.84
CA SER A 141 10.63 18.03 27.60
C SER A 141 11.92 17.24 27.41
N PHE A 142 12.89 17.84 26.71
CA PHE A 142 14.26 17.32 26.70
C PHE A 142 14.81 17.37 28.12
N ILE A 143 15.06 16.20 28.73
CA ILE A 143 15.91 16.12 29.92
C ILE A 143 17.34 16.42 29.43
N ARG A 144 17.87 17.58 29.80
CA ARG A 144 19.31 17.87 29.70
C ARG A 144 20.00 17.22 30.90
N TYR A 145 20.95 16.34 30.63
CA TYR A 145 22.04 16.01 31.56
C TYR A 145 23.18 16.99 31.34
#